data_AF-A0A379ZVA3-F1
#
_entry.id   AF-A0A379ZVA3-F1
#
_cell.length_a   1.000
_cell.length_b   1.000
_cell.length_c   1.000
_cell.angle_alpha   90.00
_cell.angle_beta   90.00
_cell.angle_gamma   90.00
#
_symmetry.space_group_name_H-M   'P 1'
#
loop_
_entity.id
_entity.type
_entity.pdbx_description
1 polymer ?
#
loop_
_entity_poly.entity_id
_entity_poly.type
_entity_poly.pdbx_seq_one_letter_code
_entity_poly.pdbx_strand_id
1 'polypeptide(L)'
;MVGELTIDPSVVDLMRSGTRIVMRSPRISLNDAKLSQLLTGTTLELVPGEGEPQQRFNVLDSSETLLQQPGVLTVTLNAPQSYGIDVGQPLVVHGVKVGQILSRTLTAGGVVFTAAIDAQYRGLLHKDSKFVVNSRLDVKLALTVWKCWRQRPGMGRTAACALFPAARGNRAGQYPLYANSEKAEEGIVGNAPATTLTLSATSLPDVQAGSVVLYRKFQVGEIVNVRPKANEFEVDVYISPEYRKLLTRESIFWAEGGRQGAAQRQRPGRCRLRRSTAR
;
A
#
# COMPACT_ATOMS: atom_id res chain seq x y z
N MET A 1 -32.38 4.01 6.43
CA MET A 1 -33.12 5.17 6.99
C MET A 1 -33.75 5.89 5.80
N VAL A 2 -35.03 6.22 5.86
CA VAL A 2 -35.73 6.95 4.80
C VAL A 2 -35.92 8.38 5.29
N GLY A 3 -35.69 9.36 4.43
CA GLY A 3 -35.87 10.78 4.73
C GLY A 3 -36.56 11.50 3.57
N GLU A 4 -37.11 12.67 3.85
CA GLU A 4 -37.75 13.53 2.86
C GLU A 4 -36.89 14.76 2.61
N LEU A 5 -36.86 15.21 1.36
CA LEU A 5 -36.10 16.38 0.91
C LEU A 5 -37.01 17.28 0.09
N THR A 6 -37.25 18.50 0.55
CA THR A 6 -37.92 19.53 -0.24
C THR A 6 -36.91 20.17 -1.19
N ILE A 7 -37.26 20.24 -2.46
CA ILE A 7 -36.44 20.85 -3.52
C ILE A 7 -37.12 22.10 -4.06
N ASP A 8 -36.31 23.01 -4.62
CA ASP A 8 -36.83 24.20 -5.30
C ASP A 8 -37.62 23.79 -6.56
N PRO A 9 -38.78 24.40 -6.85
CA PRO A 9 -39.56 24.12 -8.05
C PRO A 9 -38.75 24.19 -9.35
N SER A 10 -37.73 25.05 -9.42
CA SER A 10 -36.87 25.23 -10.59
C SER A 10 -36.00 24.02 -10.94
N VAL A 11 -35.79 23.08 -10.01
CA VAL A 11 -34.94 21.89 -10.22
C VAL A 11 -35.74 20.58 -10.31
N VAL A 12 -37.07 20.65 -10.27
CA VAL A 12 -37.96 19.47 -10.36
C VAL A 12 -37.75 18.69 -11.66
N ASP A 13 -37.51 19.39 -12.77
CA ASP A 13 -37.28 18.77 -14.09
C ASP A 13 -35.99 17.95 -14.16
N LEU A 14 -35.05 18.21 -13.23
CA LEU A 14 -33.81 17.46 -13.10
C LEU A 14 -34.01 16.15 -12.32
N MET A 15 -35.18 15.90 -11.73
CA MET A 15 -35.44 14.71 -10.91
C MET A 15 -35.93 13.53 -11.76
N ARG A 16 -34.98 12.88 -12.45
CA ARG A 16 -35.24 11.75 -13.36
C ARG A 16 -34.59 10.46 -12.87
N SER A 17 -34.99 9.31 -13.42
CA SER A 17 -34.47 8.00 -13.02
C SER A 17 -32.94 7.86 -13.14
N GLY A 18 -32.29 8.59 -14.05
CA GLY A 18 -30.83 8.67 -14.17
C GLY A 18 -30.14 9.65 -13.21
N THR A 19 -30.90 10.42 -12.43
CA THR A 19 -30.40 11.45 -11.51
C THR A 19 -29.83 10.81 -10.25
N ARG A 20 -28.69 11.33 -9.79
CA ARG A 20 -27.97 10.81 -8.62
C ARG A 20 -27.92 11.87 -7.54
N ILE A 21 -28.24 11.47 -6.31
CA ILE A 21 -28.10 12.33 -5.13
C ILE A 21 -26.90 11.84 -4.33
N VAL A 22 -25.90 12.71 -4.17
CA VAL A 22 -24.62 12.37 -3.58
C VAL A 22 -24.47 13.08 -2.24
N MET A 23 -24.26 12.31 -1.19
CA MET A 23 -23.94 12.85 0.13
C MET A 23 -22.46 13.21 0.22
N ARG A 24 -22.20 14.46 0.57
CA ARG A 24 -20.86 15.01 0.84
C ARG A 24 -20.77 15.42 2.30
N SER A 25 -20.08 14.61 3.07
CA SER A 25 -19.71 14.93 4.45
C SER A 25 -18.43 15.77 4.45
N PRO A 26 -18.38 16.92 5.13
CA PRO A 26 -17.17 17.72 5.23
C PRO A 26 -16.10 16.92 5.99
N ARG A 27 -14.93 16.75 5.38
CA ARG A 27 -13.82 16.01 6.00
C ARG A 27 -12.95 16.98 6.79
N ILE A 28 -12.75 16.69 8.08
CA ILE A 28 -11.81 17.42 8.91
C ILE A 28 -10.41 16.90 8.59
N SER A 29 -9.57 17.77 8.02
CA SER A 29 -8.14 17.54 7.91
C SER A 29 -7.42 18.67 8.63
N LEU A 30 -6.41 18.33 9.43
CA LEU A 30 -5.60 19.28 10.23
C LEU A 30 -4.84 20.33 9.40
N ASN A 31 -4.95 20.31 8.07
CA ASN A 31 -4.29 21.24 7.16
C ASN A 31 -5.28 21.97 6.22
N ASP A 32 -6.59 21.79 6.36
CA ASP A 32 -7.58 22.45 5.50
C ASP A 32 -8.13 23.71 6.18
N ALA A 33 -8.01 24.86 5.51
CA ALA A 33 -8.49 26.15 6.01
C ALA A 33 -10.01 26.35 5.88
N LYS A 34 -10.75 25.33 5.43
CA LYS A 34 -12.19 25.42 5.14
C LYS A 34 -13.06 25.08 6.34
N LEU A 35 -12.80 25.73 7.47
CA LEU A 35 -13.63 25.62 8.68
C LEU A 35 -15.09 26.02 8.42
N SER A 36 -15.34 26.90 7.44
CA SER A 36 -16.69 27.34 7.05
C SER A 36 -17.59 26.20 6.54
N GLN A 37 -17.01 25.12 5.98
CA GLN A 37 -17.76 23.96 5.49
C GLN A 37 -18.21 23.03 6.64
N LEU A 38 -17.59 23.14 7.82
CA LEU A 38 -18.03 22.42 9.02
C LEU A 38 -19.30 23.03 9.62
N LEU A 39 -19.51 24.33 9.42
CA LEU A 39 -20.72 25.03 9.85
C LEU A 39 -21.94 24.62 9.01
N THR A 40 -21.73 24.25 7.74
CA THR A 40 -22.80 23.87 6.80
C THR A 40 -23.23 22.41 6.94
N GLY A 41 -22.45 21.58 7.65
CA GLY A 41 -22.76 20.18 7.87
C GLY A 41 -22.69 19.34 6.58
N THR A 42 -23.29 18.15 6.62
CA THR A 42 -23.39 17.25 5.46
C THR A 42 -24.26 17.87 4.38
N THR A 43 -23.75 17.95 3.16
CA THR A 43 -24.48 18.48 1.99
C THR A 43 -24.92 17.36 1.06
N LEU A 44 -26.03 17.55 0.35
CA LEU A 44 -26.48 16.68 -0.73
C LEU A 44 -26.25 17.40 -2.06
N GLU A 45 -25.50 16.78 -2.96
CA GLU A 45 -25.26 17.28 -4.32
C GLU A 45 -26.15 16.52 -5.31
N LEU A 46 -26.83 17.27 -6.18
CA LEU A 46 -27.65 16.72 -7.25
C LEU A 46 -26.81 16.60 -8.53
N VAL A 47 -26.74 15.40 -9.11
CA VAL A 47 -26.11 15.16 -10.41
C VAL A 47 -27.21 14.75 -11.40
N PRO A 48 -27.61 15.63 -12.33
CA PRO A 48 -28.68 15.35 -13.28
C PRO A 48 -28.39 14.14 -14.17
N GLY A 49 -29.44 13.42 -14.56
CA GLY A 49 -29.36 12.36 -15.55
C GLY A 49 -30.66 12.21 -16.33
N GLU A 50 -30.60 11.41 -17.38
CA GLU A 50 -31.73 11.19 -18.29
C GLU A 50 -32.73 10.15 -17.74
N GLY A 51 -33.93 10.13 -18.32
CA GLY A 51 -34.95 9.12 -18.05
C GLY A 51 -36.28 9.66 -17.55
N GLU A 52 -37.12 8.77 -17.04
CA GLU A 52 -38.47 9.09 -16.58
C GLU A 52 -38.44 9.89 -15.26
N PRO A 53 -39.40 10.80 -15.04
CA PRO A 53 -39.54 11.52 -13.79
C PRO A 53 -39.63 10.57 -12.59
N GLN A 54 -38.86 10.87 -11.53
CA GLN A 54 -38.77 10.01 -10.35
C GLN A 54 -38.71 10.86 -9.08
N GLN A 55 -39.33 10.36 -8.00
CA GLN A 55 -39.40 11.07 -6.71
C GLN A 55 -38.67 10.37 -5.57
N ARG A 56 -38.27 9.10 -5.76
CA ARG A 56 -37.54 8.31 -4.75
C ARG A 56 -36.13 8.04 -5.23
N PHE A 57 -35.14 8.40 -4.44
CA PHE A 57 -33.73 8.25 -4.81
C PHE A 57 -32.97 7.51 -3.72
N ASN A 58 -31.97 6.73 -4.13
CA ASN A 58 -30.99 6.21 -3.21
C ASN A 58 -29.87 7.25 -3.07
N VAL A 59 -29.59 7.67 -1.84
CA VAL A 59 -28.53 8.64 -1.57
C VAL A 59 -27.22 7.88 -1.44
N LEU A 60 -26.26 8.21 -2.31
CA LEU A 60 -24.96 7.54 -2.36
C LEU A 60 -23.93 8.34 -1.57
N ASP A 61 -22.99 7.68 -0.90
CA ASP A 61 -21.81 8.39 -0.42
C ASP A 61 -20.96 8.85 -1.62
N SER A 62 -20.34 10.03 -1.50
CA SER A 62 -19.40 10.54 -2.52
C SER A 62 -18.31 9.53 -2.95
N SER A 63 -17.90 8.63 -2.05
CA SER A 63 -16.97 7.55 -2.35
C SER A 63 -17.59 6.44 -3.23
N GLU A 64 -18.88 6.16 -3.06
CA GLU A 64 -19.63 5.17 -3.85
C GLU A 64 -19.97 5.70 -5.25
N THR A 65 -20.09 7.02 -5.41
CA THR A 65 -20.44 7.64 -6.70
C THR A 65 -19.36 7.41 -7.75
N LEU A 66 -18.08 7.36 -7.35
CA LEU A 66 -16.95 7.02 -8.23
C LEU A 66 -16.98 5.55 -8.66
N LEU A 67 -17.47 4.65 -7.80
CA LEU A 67 -17.64 3.24 -8.16
C LEU A 67 -18.69 3.05 -9.27
N GLN A 68 -19.64 3.99 -9.38
CA GLN A 68 -20.71 3.94 -10.38
C GLN A 68 -20.39 4.70 -11.67
N GLN A 69 -19.17 5.22 -11.83
CA GLN A 69 -18.76 5.78 -13.12
C GLN A 69 -18.41 4.64 -14.08
N PRO A 70 -19.03 4.60 -15.27
CA PRO A 70 -18.71 3.58 -16.26
C PRO A 70 -17.24 3.74 -16.62
N GLY A 71 -16.49 2.66 -16.48
CA GLY A 71 -15.08 2.71 -16.82
C GLY A 71 -14.13 3.03 -15.65
N VAL A 72 -14.53 3.05 -14.38
CA VAL A 72 -13.55 3.12 -13.29
C VAL A 72 -12.90 1.74 -13.07
N LEU A 73 -11.61 1.71 -12.77
CA LEU A 73 -10.90 0.49 -12.35
C LEU A 73 -10.65 0.58 -10.85
N THR A 74 -11.11 -0.42 -10.11
CA THR A 74 -10.85 -0.55 -8.68
C THR A 74 -9.71 -1.52 -8.41
N VAL A 75 -8.86 -1.15 -7.46
CA VAL A 75 -7.75 -1.99 -6.99
C VAL A 75 -7.72 -2.01 -5.47
N THR A 76 -7.32 -3.14 -4.90
CA THR A 76 -7.11 -3.28 -3.46
C THR A 76 -5.64 -3.05 -3.14
N LEU A 77 -5.35 -2.19 -2.16
CA LEU A 77 -4.00 -1.94 -1.66
C LEU A 77 -3.87 -2.44 -0.22
N ASN A 78 -2.91 -3.32 0.03
CA ASN A 78 -2.66 -3.90 1.35
C ASN A 78 -1.46 -3.24 2.01
N ALA A 79 -1.63 -2.79 3.26
CA ALA A 79 -0.58 -2.18 4.07
C ALA A 79 -0.62 -2.75 5.49
N PRO A 80 0.50 -2.78 6.22
CA PRO A 80 0.48 -3.16 7.64
C PRO A 80 -0.04 -2.04 8.55
N GLN A 81 -0.13 -0.80 8.05
CA GLN A 81 -0.62 0.36 8.79
C GLN A 81 -1.17 1.43 7.82
N SER A 82 -1.82 2.47 8.35
CA SER A 82 -2.49 3.47 7.53
C SER A 82 -1.55 4.44 6.81
N TYR A 83 -0.32 4.61 7.30
CA TYR A 83 0.68 5.57 6.80
C TYR A 83 0.16 7.02 6.67
N GLY A 84 -0.90 7.39 7.41
CA GLY A 84 -1.55 8.70 7.29
C GLY A 84 -2.31 8.91 5.98
N ILE A 85 -2.65 7.83 5.26
CA ILE A 85 -3.47 7.89 4.06
C ILE A 85 -4.94 7.90 4.43
N ASP A 86 -5.67 8.91 3.96
CA ASP A 86 -7.10 9.07 4.16
C ASP A 86 -7.90 8.86 2.87
N VAL A 87 -9.18 8.55 3.04
CA VAL A 87 -10.12 8.44 1.93
C VAL A 87 -10.24 9.80 1.22
N GLY A 88 -10.27 9.78 -0.11
CA GLY A 88 -10.29 10.95 -0.99
C GLY A 88 -8.90 11.44 -1.40
N GLN A 89 -7.81 10.91 -0.81
CA GLN A 89 -6.46 11.29 -1.22
C GLN A 89 -6.16 10.86 -2.67
N PRO A 90 -5.44 11.69 -3.44
CA PRO A 90 -5.17 11.42 -4.85
C PRO A 90 -4.14 10.30 -5.06
N LEU A 91 -4.39 9.47 -6.06
CA LEU A 91 -3.37 8.63 -6.69
C LEU A 91 -2.67 9.46 -7.78
N VAL A 92 -1.35 9.46 -7.78
CA VAL A 92 -0.54 10.30 -8.66
C VAL A 92 0.49 9.44 -9.42
N VAL A 93 0.63 9.70 -10.72
CA VAL A 93 1.70 9.14 -11.57
C VAL A 93 2.43 10.32 -12.19
N HIS A 94 3.75 10.41 -12.01
CA HIS A 94 4.59 11.49 -12.56
C HIS A 94 4.02 12.91 -12.33
N GLY A 95 3.38 13.14 -11.18
CA GLY A 95 2.78 14.45 -10.83
C GLY A 95 1.36 14.69 -11.36
N VAL A 96 0.79 13.76 -12.13
CA VAL A 96 -0.59 13.82 -12.66
C VAL A 96 -1.52 13.00 -11.78
N LYS A 97 -2.66 13.56 -11.36
CA LYS A 97 -3.72 12.82 -10.65
C LYS A 97 -4.35 11.82 -11.62
N VAL A 98 -4.31 10.54 -11.26
CA VAL A 98 -4.86 9.43 -12.07
C VAL A 98 -6.02 8.70 -11.40
N GLY A 99 -6.35 9.09 -10.18
CA GLY A 99 -7.36 8.42 -9.37
C GLY A 99 -7.35 8.90 -7.92
N GLN A 100 -7.96 8.12 -7.03
CA GLN A 100 -8.02 8.43 -5.60
C GLN A 100 -8.36 7.22 -4.72
N ILE A 101 -8.06 7.34 -3.44
CA ILE A 101 -8.46 6.37 -2.40
C ILE A 101 -9.97 6.48 -2.15
N LEU A 102 -10.69 5.38 -2.26
CA LEU A 102 -12.13 5.27 -2.04
C LEU A 102 -12.50 4.82 -0.63
N SER A 103 -11.73 3.91 -0.04
CA SER A 103 -11.99 3.41 1.31
C SER A 103 -10.71 3.01 2.03
N ARG A 104 -10.81 2.95 3.36
CA ARG A 104 -9.76 2.49 4.27
C ARG A 104 -10.42 1.66 5.36
N THR A 105 -10.03 0.40 5.47
CA THR A 105 -10.59 -0.55 6.43
C THR A 105 -9.48 -1.18 7.24
N LEU A 106 -9.58 -1.12 8.56
CA LEU A 106 -8.71 -1.84 9.46
C LEU A 106 -9.12 -3.32 9.49
N THR A 107 -8.14 -4.20 9.40
CA THR A 107 -8.29 -5.66 9.50
C THR A 107 -7.30 -6.20 10.53
N ALA A 108 -7.44 -7.48 10.90
CA ALA A 108 -6.49 -8.12 11.82
C ALA A 108 -5.04 -8.15 11.28
N GLY A 109 -4.86 -8.13 9.95
CA GLY A 109 -3.55 -8.18 9.29
C GLY A 109 -2.96 -6.81 8.93
N GLY A 110 -3.62 -5.70 9.26
CA GLY A 110 -3.21 -4.36 8.89
C GLY A 110 -4.35 -3.54 8.32
N VAL A 111 -4.08 -2.72 7.29
CA VAL A 111 -5.03 -1.81 6.67
C VAL A 111 -5.20 -2.16 5.20
N VAL A 112 -6.45 -2.31 4.78
CA VAL A 112 -6.84 -2.52 3.39
C VAL A 112 -7.44 -1.24 2.84
N PHE A 113 -6.95 -0.80 1.70
CA PHE A 113 -7.48 0.34 0.97
C PHE A 113 -8.11 -0.11 -0.33
N THR A 114 -9.19 0.57 -0.74
CA THR A 114 -9.68 0.47 -2.11
C THR A 114 -9.34 1.75 -2.84
N ALA A 115 -8.72 1.63 -4.00
CA ALA A 115 -8.33 2.75 -4.85
C ALA A 115 -9.10 2.70 -6.17
N ALA A 116 -9.58 3.85 -6.63
CA ALA A 116 -10.15 4.03 -7.95
C ALA A 116 -9.10 4.66 -8.87
N ILE A 117 -9.00 4.11 -10.08
CA ILE A 117 -8.19 4.62 -11.19
C ILE A 117 -9.16 5.00 -12.31
N ASP A 118 -9.01 6.21 -12.84
CA ASP A 118 -9.88 6.71 -13.90
C ASP A 118 -9.74 5.88 -15.19
N ALA A 119 -10.81 5.80 -15.97
CA ALA A 119 -10.91 4.96 -17.17
C ALA A 119 -9.73 5.12 -18.14
N GLN A 120 -9.32 6.36 -18.37
CA GLN A 120 -8.24 6.73 -19.27
C GLN A 120 -6.85 6.23 -18.82
N TYR A 121 -6.66 5.95 -17.52
CA TYR A 121 -5.37 5.57 -16.95
C TYR A 121 -5.24 4.08 -16.63
N ARG A 122 -6.25 3.26 -16.94
CA ARG A 122 -6.23 1.80 -16.73
C ARG A 122 -5.07 1.08 -17.41
N GLY A 123 -4.54 1.67 -18.48
CA GLY A 123 -3.39 1.16 -19.21
C GLY A 123 -2.09 1.25 -18.41
N LEU A 124 -2.02 2.12 -17.40
CA LEU A 124 -0.82 2.32 -16.58
C LEU A 124 -0.64 1.23 -15.51
N LEU A 125 -1.70 0.49 -15.20
CA LEU A 125 -1.65 -0.54 -14.19
C LEU A 125 -1.25 -1.88 -14.81
N HIS A 126 -0.18 -2.45 -14.26
CA HIS A 126 0.37 -3.76 -14.58
C HIS A 126 0.64 -4.56 -13.32
N LYS A 127 0.86 -5.88 -13.45
CA LYS A 127 1.11 -6.78 -12.31
C LYS A 127 2.17 -6.28 -11.34
N ASP A 128 3.26 -5.75 -11.88
CA ASP A 128 4.43 -5.38 -11.07
C ASP A 128 4.41 -3.89 -10.67
N SER A 129 3.25 -3.23 -10.80
CA SER A 129 3.10 -1.82 -10.40
C SER A 129 3.27 -1.67 -8.90
N LYS A 130 3.98 -0.64 -8.48
CA LYS A 130 4.25 -0.37 -7.07
C LYS A 130 3.49 0.87 -6.61
N PHE A 131 2.77 0.74 -5.50
CA PHE A 131 2.08 1.86 -4.86
C PHE A 131 2.90 2.32 -3.65
N VAL A 132 3.22 3.60 -3.59
CA VAL A 132 4.15 4.16 -2.61
C VAL A 132 3.52 5.35 -1.92
N VAL A 133 3.61 5.38 -0.59
CA VAL A 133 3.20 6.56 0.18
C VAL A 133 4.23 7.68 -0.01
N ASN A 134 3.78 8.86 -0.46
CA ASN A 134 4.58 10.07 -0.42
C ASN A 134 4.60 10.60 1.03
N SER A 135 5.40 9.97 1.87
CA SER A 135 5.68 10.50 3.20
C SER A 135 6.75 11.60 3.11
N ARG A 136 6.70 12.57 4.02
CA ARG A 136 7.52 13.81 4.01
C ARG A 136 9.04 13.56 4.17
N LEU A 137 9.47 12.31 4.27
CA LEU A 137 10.85 11.90 4.57
C LEU A 137 11.67 11.52 3.33
N ASP A 138 11.02 11.25 2.18
CA ASP A 138 11.73 10.95 0.93
C ASP A 138 11.99 12.24 0.14
N VAL A 139 13.23 12.76 0.24
CA VAL A 139 13.65 14.05 -0.32
C VAL A 139 13.62 14.05 -1.86
N LYS A 140 13.81 12.91 -2.53
CA LYS A 140 13.83 12.84 -4.00
C LYS A 140 12.42 12.91 -4.60
N LEU A 141 11.45 12.22 -4.01
CA LEU A 141 10.06 12.32 -4.44
C LEU A 141 9.39 13.62 -3.97
N ALA A 142 9.72 14.10 -2.76
CA ALA A 142 9.20 15.36 -2.23
C ALA A 142 9.49 16.55 -3.15
N LEU A 143 10.68 16.60 -3.77
CA LEU A 143 11.04 17.66 -4.74
C LEU A 143 10.22 17.60 -6.04
N THR A 144 9.89 16.39 -6.51
CA THR A 144 9.07 16.19 -7.71
C THR A 144 7.64 16.63 -7.47
N VAL A 145 7.09 16.25 -6.31
CA VAL A 145 5.75 16.64 -5.86
C VAL A 145 5.69 18.16 -5.59
N TRP A 146 6.69 18.72 -4.92
CA TRP A 146 6.81 20.17 -4.67
C TRP A 146 6.80 21.01 -5.96
N LYS A 147 7.51 20.57 -7.01
CA LYS A 147 7.50 21.24 -8.33
C LYS A 147 6.11 21.25 -8.96
N CYS A 148 5.34 20.15 -8.84
CA CYS A 148 3.95 20.11 -9.30
C CYS A 148 3.04 21.06 -8.52
N TRP A 149 3.24 21.18 -7.21
CA TRP A 149 2.40 22.00 -6.34
C TRP A 149 2.55 23.49 -6.63
N ARG A 150 3.77 23.95 -6.95
CA ARG A 150 4.03 25.34 -7.34
C ARG A 150 3.25 25.75 -8.61
N GLN A 151 2.89 24.80 -9.46
CA GLN A 151 2.18 25.06 -10.72
C GLN A 151 0.65 24.88 -10.61
N ARG A 152 0.12 24.40 -9.48
CA ARG A 152 -1.34 24.21 -9.28
C ARG A 152 -1.78 24.63 -7.88
N PRO A 153 -2.30 25.86 -7.71
CA PRO A 153 -2.91 26.31 -6.48
C PRO A 153 -4.08 25.39 -6.07
N GLY A 154 -4.14 24.96 -4.81
CA GLY A 154 -5.25 24.15 -4.26
C GLY A 154 -4.95 22.67 -4.04
N MET A 155 -3.77 22.18 -4.45
CA MET A 155 -3.32 20.84 -4.05
C MET A 155 -2.77 20.92 -2.61
N GLY A 156 -3.62 20.54 -1.65
CA GLY A 156 -3.33 20.65 -0.22
C GLY A 156 -2.08 19.86 0.23
N ARG A 157 -1.61 20.19 1.45
CA ARG A 157 -0.40 19.70 2.14
C ARG A 157 -0.40 18.19 2.53
N THR A 158 -1.10 17.37 1.77
CA THR A 158 -1.51 16.02 2.16
C THR A 158 -0.67 14.96 1.43
N ALA A 159 -0.32 13.88 2.13
CA ALA A 159 0.38 12.73 1.54
C ALA A 159 -0.40 12.21 0.32
N ALA A 160 0.29 12.01 -0.80
CA ALA A 160 -0.29 11.41 -2.00
C ALA A 160 0.25 9.99 -2.18
N CYS A 161 -0.49 9.11 -2.84
CA CYS A 161 0.02 7.79 -3.17
C CYS A 161 0.58 7.82 -4.60
N ALA A 162 1.88 7.54 -4.75
CA ALA A 162 2.53 7.45 -6.04
C ALA A 162 2.35 6.04 -6.62
N LEU A 163 1.91 5.95 -7.87
CA LEU A 163 1.88 4.71 -8.64
C LEU A 163 3.08 4.69 -9.59
N PHE A 164 3.92 3.66 -9.46
CA PHE A 164 4.99 3.37 -10.39
C PHE A 164 4.53 2.28 -11.36
N PRO A 165 4.26 2.61 -12.63
CA PRO A 165 3.85 1.63 -13.64
C PRO A 165 5.01 0.67 -13.94
N ALA A 166 4.68 -0.60 -14.17
CA ALA A 166 5.66 -1.61 -14.61
C ALA A 166 5.54 -1.91 -16.10
N ALA A 167 6.62 -2.40 -16.72
CA ALA A 167 6.67 -2.60 -18.17
C ALA A 167 5.91 -3.84 -18.68
N ARG A 168 5.56 -4.82 -17.82
CA ARG A 168 4.99 -6.11 -18.24
C ARG A 168 4.02 -6.70 -17.21
N GLY A 169 3.09 -7.53 -17.69
CA GLY A 169 2.24 -8.40 -16.87
C GLY A 169 0.75 -8.04 -16.87
N ASN A 170 -0.11 -9.07 -16.77
CA ASN A 170 -1.56 -8.91 -16.59
C ASN A 170 -1.87 -8.29 -15.23
N ARG A 171 -2.82 -7.35 -15.20
CA ARG A 171 -3.25 -6.64 -13.99
C ARG A 171 -3.56 -7.61 -12.85
N ALA A 172 -2.99 -7.34 -11.67
CA ALA A 172 -3.45 -7.94 -10.42
C ALA A 172 -4.64 -7.12 -9.87
N GLY A 173 -5.55 -7.77 -9.15
CA GLY A 173 -6.61 -7.07 -8.39
C GLY A 173 -6.13 -6.50 -7.06
N GLN A 174 -4.98 -6.97 -6.57
CA GLN A 174 -4.42 -6.60 -5.27
C GLN A 174 -2.94 -6.23 -5.40
N TYR A 175 -2.53 -5.18 -4.69
CA TYR A 175 -1.16 -4.67 -4.66
C TYR A 175 -0.73 -4.35 -3.23
N PRO A 176 0.56 -4.49 -2.90
CA PRO A 176 1.08 -3.94 -1.66
C PRO A 176 1.22 -2.41 -1.74
N LEU A 177 1.00 -1.75 -0.62
CA LEU A 177 1.27 -0.33 -0.42
C LEU A 177 2.54 -0.15 0.42
N TYR A 178 3.57 0.43 -0.18
CA TYR A 178 4.89 0.63 0.42
C TYR A 178 4.96 1.97 1.15
N ALA A 179 5.66 2.00 2.29
CA ALA A 179 5.77 3.20 3.12
C ALA A 179 6.57 4.35 2.45
N ASN A 180 7.51 4.02 1.56
CA ASN A 180 8.37 4.94 0.81
C ASN A 180 9.00 4.23 -0.41
N SER A 181 9.73 4.99 -1.22
CA SER A 181 10.29 4.53 -2.49
C SER A 181 11.39 3.49 -2.27
N GLU A 182 12.23 3.66 -1.24
CA GLU A 182 13.31 2.72 -0.92
C GLU A 182 12.73 1.34 -0.58
N LYS A 183 11.72 1.27 0.29
CA LYS A 183 11.03 0.02 0.61
C LYS A 183 10.31 -0.56 -0.60
N ALA A 184 9.80 0.27 -1.50
CA ALA A 184 9.20 -0.20 -2.74
C ALA A 184 10.25 -0.85 -3.65
N GLU A 185 11.42 -0.23 -3.83
CA GLU A 185 12.54 -0.77 -4.61
C GLU A 185 12.98 -2.14 -4.08
N GLU A 186 13.14 -2.25 -2.75
CA GLU A 186 13.53 -3.48 -2.07
C GLU A 186 12.40 -4.53 -1.94
N GLY A 187 11.14 -4.12 -2.14
CA GLY A 187 9.96 -4.99 -2.03
C GLY A 187 9.51 -5.24 -0.57
N ILE A 188 9.84 -4.32 0.33
CA ILE A 188 9.59 -4.41 1.78
C ILE A 188 8.19 -3.89 2.11
N VAL A 189 7.27 -4.80 2.46
CA VAL A 189 5.93 -4.42 2.94
C VAL A 189 5.96 -4.37 4.47
N GLY A 190 5.97 -3.16 5.05
CA GLY A 190 6.00 -2.96 6.50
C GLY A 190 7.35 -2.64 7.10
N ASN A 191 7.62 -3.16 8.31
CA ASN A 191 8.86 -2.92 9.04
C ASN A 191 9.93 -3.99 8.80
N ALA A 192 9.59 -5.09 8.14
CA ALA A 192 10.50 -6.22 7.93
C ALA A 192 10.62 -6.51 6.42
N PRO A 193 11.84 -6.80 5.92
CA PRO A 193 12.03 -7.10 4.51
C PRO A 193 11.39 -8.40 4.08
N ALA A 194 11.10 -8.51 2.79
CA ALA A 194 10.45 -9.70 2.23
C ALA A 194 11.36 -10.92 2.28
N THR A 195 10.86 -12.04 2.82
CA THR A 195 11.59 -13.30 2.87
C THR A 195 12.02 -13.74 1.46
N THR A 196 13.33 -13.86 1.24
CA THR A 196 13.91 -14.33 -0.02
C THR A 196 13.97 -15.85 -0.08
N LEU A 197 14.25 -16.49 1.06
CA LEU A 197 14.31 -17.94 1.21
C LEU A 197 14.07 -18.33 2.67
N THR A 198 13.57 -19.55 2.87
CA THR A 198 13.40 -20.14 4.21
C THR A 198 14.40 -21.29 4.37
N LEU A 199 15.10 -21.28 5.50
CA LEU A 199 16.04 -22.32 5.91
C LEU A 199 15.42 -23.15 7.03
N SER A 200 15.72 -24.44 7.04
CA SER A 200 15.40 -25.35 8.15
C SER A 200 16.66 -25.67 8.95
N ALA A 201 16.56 -25.59 10.28
CA ALA A 201 17.62 -25.97 11.21
C ALA A 201 17.08 -26.76 12.40
N THR A 202 17.81 -27.77 12.87
CA THR A 202 17.45 -28.54 14.07
C THR A 202 17.81 -27.82 15.37
N SER A 203 18.79 -26.91 15.32
CA SER A 203 19.20 -26.07 16.45
C SER A 203 19.75 -24.74 15.94
N LEU A 204 19.58 -23.64 16.68
CA LEU A 204 20.10 -22.33 16.31
C LEU A 204 20.90 -21.74 17.45
N PRO A 205 22.24 -21.64 17.34
CA PRO A 205 23.03 -20.89 18.29
C PRO A 205 22.95 -19.39 17.97
N ASP A 206 22.33 -18.59 18.86
CA ASP A 206 22.26 -17.12 18.85
C ASP A 206 21.65 -16.44 17.61
N VAL A 207 20.96 -17.17 16.73
CA VAL A 207 20.29 -16.58 15.57
C VAL A 207 18.88 -16.12 15.95
N GLN A 208 18.64 -14.81 15.86
CA GLN A 208 17.35 -14.17 16.10
C GLN A 208 16.94 -13.25 14.94
N ALA A 209 15.69 -12.80 14.93
CA ALA A 209 15.26 -11.76 13.98
C ALA A 209 16.16 -10.51 14.10
N GLY A 210 16.57 -9.97 12.95
CA GLY A 210 17.56 -8.89 12.84
C GLY A 210 19.03 -9.35 12.80
N SER A 211 19.33 -10.65 12.91
CA SER A 211 20.71 -11.14 12.75
C SER A 211 21.18 -10.94 11.31
N VAL A 212 22.44 -10.54 11.12
CA VAL A 212 22.99 -10.28 9.78
C VAL A 212 23.34 -11.57 9.04
N VAL A 213 23.11 -11.58 7.72
CA VAL A 213 23.55 -12.65 6.83
C VAL A 213 24.81 -12.22 6.13
N LEU A 214 25.87 -13.02 6.26
CA LEU A 214 27.18 -12.70 5.72
C LEU A 214 27.53 -13.61 4.54
N TYR A 215 28.11 -13.03 3.49
CA TYR A 215 28.84 -13.73 2.44
C TYR A 215 30.29 -13.26 2.45
N ARG A 216 31.24 -14.17 2.70
CA ARG A 216 32.68 -13.84 2.83
C ARG A 216 32.94 -12.69 3.83
N LYS A 217 32.27 -12.73 4.98
CA LYS A 217 32.29 -11.69 6.05
C LYS A 217 31.70 -10.32 5.64
N PHE A 218 31.02 -10.24 4.51
CA PHE A 218 30.32 -9.04 4.06
C PHE A 218 28.81 -9.20 4.23
N GLN A 219 28.13 -8.17 4.73
CA GLN A 219 26.67 -8.21 4.94
C GLN A 219 25.94 -8.17 3.59
N VAL A 220 25.10 -9.18 3.36
CA VAL A 220 24.31 -9.34 2.12
C VAL A 220 22.81 -9.46 2.38
N GLY A 221 22.41 -9.47 3.65
CA GLY A 221 21.02 -9.65 4.05
C GLY A 221 20.86 -9.73 5.56
N GLU A 222 19.68 -10.15 5.99
CA GLU A 222 19.33 -10.31 7.41
C GLU A 222 18.30 -11.43 7.62
N ILE A 223 18.21 -11.90 8.87
CA ILE A 223 17.20 -12.84 9.33
C ILE A 223 15.93 -12.05 9.63
N VAL A 224 14.86 -12.33 8.89
CA VAL A 224 13.56 -11.66 9.00
C VAL A 224 12.78 -12.19 10.19
N ASN A 225 12.74 -13.52 10.34
CA ASN A 225 11.99 -14.17 11.39
C ASN A 225 12.56 -15.58 11.69
N VAL A 226 12.30 -16.07 12.90
CA VAL A 226 12.62 -17.44 13.33
C VAL A 226 11.37 -18.06 13.93
N ARG A 227 10.85 -19.10 13.30
CA ARG A 227 9.62 -19.79 13.69
C ARG A 227 9.97 -21.18 14.25
N PRO A 228 9.81 -21.42 15.55
CA PRO A 228 9.99 -22.75 16.11
C PRO A 228 8.86 -23.68 15.65
N LYS A 229 9.21 -24.86 15.14
CA LYS A 229 8.32 -26.00 14.90
C LYS A 229 8.67 -27.13 15.88
N ALA A 230 7.86 -28.19 15.88
CA ALA A 230 8.01 -29.31 16.80
C ALA A 230 9.43 -29.92 16.84
N ASN A 231 10.10 -30.04 15.68
CA ASN A 231 11.39 -30.71 15.55
C ASN A 231 12.47 -29.88 14.82
N GLU A 232 12.13 -28.67 14.37
CA GLU A 232 13.03 -27.81 13.60
C GLU A 232 12.64 -26.34 13.76
N PHE A 233 13.53 -25.44 13.36
CA PHE A 233 13.30 -24.02 13.23
C PHE A 233 13.22 -23.67 11.75
N GLU A 234 12.18 -22.96 11.37
CA GLU A 234 12.12 -22.26 10.08
C GLU A 234 12.70 -20.86 10.25
N VAL A 235 13.75 -20.57 9.50
CA VAL A 235 14.44 -19.27 9.52
C VAL A 235 14.17 -18.58 8.20
N ASP A 236 13.43 -17.48 8.28
CA ASP A 236 13.10 -16.65 7.13
C ASP A 236 14.25 -15.66 6.90
N VAL A 237 14.84 -15.71 5.71
CA VAL A 237 16.05 -14.96 5.36
C VAL A 237 15.75 -13.99 4.22
N TYR A 238 16.13 -12.73 4.42
CA TYR A 238 16.17 -11.71 3.38
C TYR A 238 17.58 -11.59 2.81
N ILE A 239 17.69 -11.50 1.49
CA ILE A 239 18.94 -11.20 0.77
C ILE A 239 18.67 -10.04 -0.18
N SER A 240 19.51 -9.01 -0.12
CA SER A 240 19.32 -7.80 -0.93
C SER A 240 19.29 -8.14 -2.43
N PRO A 241 18.45 -7.44 -3.22
CA PRO A 241 18.29 -7.73 -4.65
C PRO A 241 19.60 -7.83 -5.43
N GLU A 242 20.60 -6.98 -5.16
CA GLU A 242 21.89 -7.00 -5.86
C GLU A 242 22.69 -8.29 -5.63
N TYR A 243 22.48 -8.97 -4.50
CA TYR A 243 23.21 -10.19 -4.12
C TYR A 243 22.48 -11.49 -4.45
N ARG A 244 21.23 -11.42 -4.94
CA ARG A 244 20.43 -12.63 -5.24
C ARG A 244 21.09 -13.57 -6.25
N LYS A 245 21.95 -13.04 -7.13
CA LYS A 245 22.73 -13.84 -8.09
C LYS A 245 23.77 -14.75 -7.42
N LEU A 246 24.15 -14.47 -6.17
CA LEU A 246 25.08 -15.29 -5.38
C LEU A 246 24.39 -16.54 -4.81
N LEU A 247 23.05 -16.57 -4.80
CA LEU A 247 22.27 -17.70 -4.31
C LEU A 247 22.13 -18.75 -5.42
N THR A 248 22.73 -19.92 -5.21
CA THR A 248 22.61 -21.06 -6.11
C THR A 248 21.96 -22.24 -5.37
N ARG A 249 21.70 -23.34 -6.09
CA ARG A 249 21.23 -24.59 -5.47
C ARG A 249 22.30 -25.24 -4.58
N GLU A 250 23.56 -24.91 -4.80
CA GLU A 250 24.71 -25.45 -4.08
C GLU A 250 25.13 -24.57 -2.89
N SER A 251 24.45 -23.44 -2.67
CA SER A 251 24.72 -22.55 -1.54
C SER A 251 24.50 -23.27 -0.21
N ILE A 252 25.53 -23.28 0.64
CA ILE A 252 25.50 -23.86 1.98
C ILE A 252 25.44 -22.73 3.00
N PHE A 253 24.54 -22.86 3.97
CA PHE A 253 24.35 -21.91 5.05
C PHE A 253 24.79 -22.55 6.38
N TRP A 254 25.46 -21.78 7.22
CA TRP A 254 25.81 -22.16 8.58
C TRP A 254 25.68 -20.96 9.51
N ALA A 255 25.33 -21.22 10.77
CA ALA A 255 25.27 -20.22 11.82
C ALA A 255 26.57 -20.21 12.64
N GLU A 256 27.08 -19.03 12.99
CA GLU A 256 28.23 -18.84 13.87
C GLU A 256 27.75 -18.10 15.14
N GLY A 257 27.83 -18.78 16.30
CA GLY A 257 27.49 -18.20 17.61
C GLY A 257 28.67 -17.46 18.23
N GLY A 258 28.41 -16.30 18.81
CA GLY A 258 29.44 -15.39 19.32
C GLY A 258 29.97 -15.77 20.70
N ARG A 259 31.00 -16.62 20.77
CA ARG A 259 32.12 -16.58 21.75
C ARG A 259 33.07 -17.76 21.51
N GLN A 260 34.24 -17.49 20.95
CA GLN A 260 35.43 -18.30 21.21
C GLN A 260 36.30 -17.52 22.19
N GLY A 261 35.98 -17.64 23.47
CA GLY A 261 36.96 -17.38 24.52
C GLY A 261 38.02 -18.48 24.43
N ALA A 262 39.29 -18.09 24.57
CA ALA A 262 40.43 -19.00 24.50
C ALA A 262 40.26 -20.18 25.47
N ALA A 263 40.76 -21.35 25.04
CA ALA A 263 40.81 -22.64 25.74
C ALA A 263 39.49 -23.43 25.83
N GLN A 264 39.14 -24.12 24.73
CA GLN A 264 38.78 -25.56 24.77
C GLN A 264 38.77 -26.07 23.31
N ARG A 265 39.65 -27.04 22.98
CA ARG A 265 39.53 -27.83 21.74
C ARG A 265 38.28 -28.71 21.85
N GLN A 266 37.10 -28.17 21.55
CA GLN A 266 35.91 -28.96 21.24
C GLN A 266 35.28 -28.42 19.95
N ARG A 267 34.93 -29.35 19.07
CA ARG A 267 34.60 -29.14 17.65
C ARG A 267 33.46 -28.12 17.50
N PRO A 268 33.53 -27.16 16.55
CA PRO A 268 32.43 -26.24 16.31
C PRO A 268 31.19 -27.04 15.93
N GLY A 269 30.12 -26.92 16.71
CA GLY A 269 28.80 -27.44 16.37
C GLY A 269 28.30 -26.72 15.12
N ARG A 270 28.59 -27.28 13.94
CA ARG A 270 28.12 -26.73 12.67
C ARG A 270 26.62 -26.99 12.58
N CYS A 271 25.80 -25.98 12.88
CA CYS A 271 24.42 -26.01 12.44
C CYS A 271 24.41 -25.83 10.91
N ARG A 272 24.02 -26.88 10.18
CA ARG A 272 23.87 -26.84 8.73
C ARG A 272 22.43 -26.49 8.41
N LEU A 273 22.22 -25.24 8.00
CA LEU A 273 20.93 -24.77 7.53
C LEU A 273 20.69 -25.35 6.13
N ARG A 274 19.57 -26.07 5.95
CA ARG A 274 19.16 -26.59 4.64
C ARG A 274 18.09 -25.70 4.06
N ARG A 275 18.19 -25.37 2.77
CA ARG A 275 17.14 -24.65 2.06
C ARG A 275 15.91 -25.55 1.95
N SER A 276 14.79 -25.11 2.52
CA SER A 276 13.51 -25.79 2.33
C SER A 276 12.86 -25.23 1.06
N THR A 277 12.68 -26.08 0.05
CA THR A 277 11.79 -25.78 -1.07
C THR A 277 10.38 -26.17 -0.64
N ALA A 278 9.54 -25.18 -0.34
CA ALA A 278 8.09 -25.40 -0.29
C ALA A 278 7.66 -25.94 -1.66
N ARG A 279 6.98 -27.09 -1.66
CA ARG A 279 6.18 -27.57 -2.79
C ARG A 279 4.97 -26.67 -3.00
#